data_AF-A0A3M2M8I0-F1
#
_entry.id   AF-A0A3M2M8I0-F1
#
_cell.length_a   1.000
_cell.length_b   1.000
_cell.length_c   1.000
_cell.angle_alpha   90.00
_cell.angle_beta   90.00
_cell.angle_gamma   90.00
#
_symmetry.space_group_name_H-M   'P 1'
#
loop_
_entity.id
_entity.type
_entity.pdbx_description
1 polymer ?
#
loop_
_entity_poly.entity_id
_entity_poly.type
_entity_poly.pdbx_seq_one_letter_code
_entity_poly.pdbx_strand_id
1 'polypeptide(L)'
;MLNARLLDLDVLDVEGAVAMLEETLRIADPDDTRIPADPVGAAELARVCGYLPLALQIAAALLAEDPDHTPAVRSALKDLARAHLIERGTTPDLGERDKAAFV
;
A
#
# COMPACT_ATOMS: atom_id res chain seq x y z
N MET A 1 -2.46 24.74 13.33
CA MET A 1 -3.56 23.74 13.34
C MET A 1 -3.41 22.88 12.11
N LEU A 2 -3.35 21.55 12.24
CA LEU A 2 -3.25 20.65 11.09
C LEU A 2 -4.66 20.53 10.48
N ASN A 3 -4.86 21.06 9.28
CA ASN A 3 -6.12 20.90 8.55
C ASN A 3 -6.16 19.52 7.88
N ALA A 4 -6.28 18.46 8.68
CA ALA A 4 -6.43 17.10 8.18
C ALA A 4 -7.91 16.79 7.93
N ARG A 5 -8.25 16.31 6.74
CA ARG A 5 -9.59 15.83 6.40
C ARG A 5 -9.56 14.31 6.27
N LEU A 6 -10.54 13.64 6.86
CA LEU A 6 -10.75 12.21 6.63
C LEU A 6 -11.30 12.02 5.21
N LEU A 7 -10.53 11.35 4.36
CA LEU A 7 -10.96 10.89 3.04
C LEU A 7 -11.21 9.39 3.15
N ASP A 8 -12.46 8.99 2.93
CA ASP A 8 -12.78 7.58 2.77
C ASP A 8 -12.40 7.19 1.35
N LEU A 9 -11.29 6.46 1.23
CA LEU A 9 -10.79 5.96 -0.04
C LEU A 9 -11.23 4.51 -0.12
N ASP A 10 -12.25 4.28 -0.94
CA ASP A 10 -12.79 2.94 -1.16
C ASP A 10 -11.72 2.01 -1.75
N VAL A 11 -11.84 0.72 -1.45
CA VAL A 11 -10.88 -0.29 -1.90
C VAL A 11 -11.11 -0.58 -3.38
N LEU A 12 -10.06 -0.54 -4.18
CA LEU A 12 -10.14 -0.89 -5.59
C LEU A 12 -10.27 -2.41 -5.77
N ASP A 13 -10.89 -2.83 -6.85
CA ASP A 13 -10.73 -4.20 -7.33
C ASP A 13 -9.33 -4.39 -7.92
N VAL A 14 -8.98 -5.64 -8.21
CA VAL A 14 -7.62 -6.00 -8.68
C VAL A 14 -7.30 -5.26 -9.99
N GLU A 15 -8.25 -5.22 -10.91
CA GLU A 15 -8.09 -4.61 -12.23
C GLU A 15 -7.90 -3.09 -12.13
N GLY A 16 -8.72 -2.42 -11.33
CA GLY A 16 -8.60 -0.99 -11.05
C GLY A 16 -7.31 -0.63 -10.33
N ALA A 17 -6.85 -1.47 -9.40
CA ALA A 17 -5.59 -1.25 -8.69
C ALA A 17 -4.38 -1.37 -9.62
N VAL A 18 -4.35 -2.38 -10.50
CA VAL A 18 -3.28 -2.54 -11.50
C VAL A 18 -3.30 -1.41 -12.53
N ALA A 19 -4.49 -1.03 -13.02
CA ALA A 19 -4.64 0.08 -13.95
C ALA A 19 -4.15 1.42 -13.35
N MET A 20 -4.43 1.65 -12.07
CA MET A 20 -3.95 2.85 -11.36
C MET A 20 -2.42 2.89 -11.23
N LEU A 21 -1.78 1.74 -10.96
CA LEU A 21 -0.32 1.65 -10.93
C LEU A 21 0.29 1.97 -12.30
N GLU A 22 -0.29 1.39 -13.36
CA GLU A 22 0.14 1.62 -14.74
C GLU A 22 0.00 3.09 -15.17
N GLU A 23 -1.15 3.69 -14.88
CA GLU A 23 -1.42 5.09 -15.19
C GLU A 23 -0.47 6.02 -14.44
N THR A 24 -0.25 5.77 -13.14
CA THR A 24 0.62 6.61 -12.32
C THR A 24 2.07 6.57 -12.81
N LEU A 25 2.56 5.41 -13.25
CA LEU A 25 3.88 5.29 -13.85
C LEU A 25 3.96 5.98 -15.21
N ARG A 26 2.93 5.84 -16.05
CA ARG A 26 2.86 6.52 -17.36
C ARG A 26 2.74 8.03 -17.28
N ILE A 27 2.21 8.57 -16.18
CA ILE A 27 2.23 10.02 -15.91
C ILE A 27 3.68 10.50 -15.70
N ALA A 28 4.53 9.69 -15.07
CA ALA A 28 5.93 10.04 -14.83
C ALA A 28 6.83 9.77 -16.05
N ASP A 29 6.62 8.64 -16.72
CA ASP A 29 7.29 8.25 -17.96
C ASP A 29 6.28 7.57 -18.91
N PRO A 30 5.84 8.26 -19.98
CA PRO A 30 4.83 7.74 -20.92
C PRO A 30 5.19 6.39 -21.58
N ASP A 31 6.49 6.07 -21.67
CA ASP A 31 6.99 4.84 -22.28
C ASP A 31 7.24 3.72 -21.23
N ASP A 32 6.88 3.93 -19.97
CA ASP A 32 7.02 2.92 -18.92
C ASP A 32 6.09 1.73 -19.17
N THR A 33 6.71 0.57 -19.37
CA THR A 33 6.04 -0.71 -19.67
C THR A 33 6.15 -1.72 -18.53
N ARG A 34 6.66 -1.33 -17.35
CA ARG A 34 6.96 -2.27 -16.26
C ARG A 34 5.73 -3.00 -15.74
N ILE A 35 4.58 -2.32 -15.65
CA ILE A 35 3.32 -2.93 -15.21
C ILE A 35 2.77 -3.94 -16.22
N PRO A 36 2.60 -3.61 -17.53
CA PRO A 36 2.15 -4.60 -18.50
C PRO A 36 3.18 -5.71 -18.77
N ALA A 37 4.48 -5.47 -18.52
CA ALA A 37 5.53 -6.48 -18.64
C ALA A 37 5.55 -7.51 -17.50
N ASP A 38 5.08 -7.17 -16.30
CA ASP A 38 4.95 -8.07 -15.15
C ASP A 38 3.57 -7.97 -14.47
N PRO A 39 2.51 -8.51 -15.10
CA PRO A 39 1.15 -8.45 -14.55
C PRO A 39 1.02 -9.22 -13.22
N VAL A 40 1.83 -10.26 -13.01
CA VAL A 40 1.82 -11.04 -11.76
C VAL A 40 2.44 -10.23 -10.63
N GLY A 41 3.57 -9.56 -10.86
CA GLY A 41 4.19 -8.65 -9.92
C GLY A 41 3.31 -7.46 -9.59
N ALA A 42 2.62 -6.89 -10.59
CA ALA A 42 1.67 -5.79 -10.40
C ALA A 42 0.48 -6.18 -9.54
N ALA A 43 -0.11 -7.37 -9.75
CA ALA A 43 -1.21 -7.86 -8.93
C ALA A 43 -0.76 -8.12 -7.47
N GLU A 44 0.43 -8.67 -7.27
CA GLU A 44 1.00 -8.91 -5.93
C GLU A 44 1.30 -7.59 -5.20
N LEU A 45 1.84 -6.61 -5.92
CA LEU A 45 2.03 -5.24 -5.44
C LEU A 45 0.68 -4.66 -4.97
N ALA A 46 -0.34 -4.72 -5.82
CA ALA A 46 -1.67 -4.24 -5.47
C ALA A 46 -2.24 -4.92 -4.21
N ARG A 47 -2.03 -6.24 -4.09
CA ARG A 47 -2.42 -7.03 -2.92
C ARG A 47 -1.70 -6.59 -1.64
N VAL A 48 -0.39 -6.33 -1.71
CA VAL A 48 0.41 -5.84 -0.56
C VAL A 48 -0.06 -4.45 -0.12
N CYS A 49 -0.43 -3.59 -1.07
CA CYS A 49 -1.03 -2.28 -0.80
C CYS A 49 -2.48 -2.36 -0.28
N GLY A 50 -3.04 -3.58 -0.14
CA GLY A 50 -4.42 -3.78 0.28
C GLY A 50 -5.44 -3.19 -0.70
N TYR A 51 -5.04 -2.97 -1.95
CA TYR A 51 -5.82 -2.30 -3.00
C TYR A 51 -6.32 -0.90 -2.62
N LEU A 52 -5.64 -0.25 -1.67
CA LEU A 52 -5.98 1.11 -1.24
C LEU A 52 -5.38 2.13 -2.21
N PRO A 53 -6.18 3.07 -2.76
CA PRO A 53 -5.71 4.06 -3.73
C PRO A 53 -4.46 4.82 -3.26
N LEU A 54 -4.46 5.30 -2.02
CA LEU A 54 -3.33 6.07 -1.49
C LEU A 54 -2.05 5.23 -1.38
N ALA A 55 -2.16 3.96 -0.97
CA ALA A 55 -1.00 3.08 -0.84
C ALA A 55 -0.40 2.75 -2.22
N LEU A 56 -1.24 2.54 -3.23
CA LEU A 56 -0.83 2.31 -4.61
C LEU A 56 -0.11 3.53 -5.20
N GLN A 57 -0.62 4.73 -4.95
CA GLN A 57 -0.02 5.99 -5.41
C GLN A 57 1.39 6.19 -4.85
N ILE A 58 1.58 5.95 -3.55
CA ILE A 58 2.90 6.06 -2.92
C ILE A 58 3.86 5.03 -3.52
N ALA A 59 3.42 3.78 -3.69
CA ALA A 59 4.25 2.73 -4.29
C ALA A 59 4.65 3.07 -5.73
N ALA A 60 3.72 3.56 -6.56
CA ALA A 60 4.00 3.96 -7.93
C ALA A 60 4.93 5.17 -8.02
N ALA A 61 4.78 6.17 -7.14
CA ALA A 61 5.69 7.31 -7.08
C ALA A 61 7.13 6.88 -6.77
N LEU A 62 7.32 5.96 -5.82
CA LEU A 62 8.64 5.41 -5.49
C LEU A 62 9.24 4.59 -6.65
N LEU A 63 8.41 3.91 -7.43
CA LEU A 63 8.85 3.18 -8.63
C LEU A 63 9.21 4.12 -9.78
N ALA A 64 8.54 5.26 -9.89
CA ALA A 64 8.84 6.29 -10.87
C ALA A 64 10.19 6.99 -10.58
N GLU A 65 10.55 7.16 -9.30
CA GLU A 65 11.81 7.79 -8.91
C GLU A 65 13.06 6.96 -9.26
N ASP A 66 12.94 5.64 -9.42
CA ASP A 66 14.07 4.76 -9.73
C ASP A 66 13.71 3.71 -10.81
N PRO A 67 14.06 3.99 -12.08
CA PRO A 67 13.75 3.16 -13.24
C PRO A 67 14.46 1.79 -13.28
N ASP A 68 15.59 1.63 -12.59
CA ASP A 68 16.42 0.42 -12.65
C ASP A 68 15.90 -0.71 -11.74
N HIS A 69 14.91 -0.43 -10.89
CA HIS A 69 14.22 -1.43 -10.09
C HIS A 69 13.34 -2.35 -10.97
N THR A 70 13.91 -3.44 -11.51
CA THR A 70 13.17 -4.45 -12.29
C THR A 70 13.23 -5.88 -11.72
N PRO A 71 14.08 -6.19 -10.73
CA PRO A 71 13.84 -7.32 -9.80
C PRO A 71 13.61 -6.87 -8.34
N ALA A 72 14.03 -5.64 -8.02
CA ALA A 72 14.01 -5.07 -6.68
C ALA A 72 12.64 -4.56 -6.23
N VAL A 73 11.69 -4.30 -7.14
CA VAL A 73 10.32 -3.87 -6.82
C VAL A 73 9.68 -4.76 -5.75
N ARG A 74 9.87 -6.08 -5.86
CA ARG A 74 9.37 -7.07 -4.89
C ARG A 74 10.05 -7.00 -3.52
N SER A 75 11.36 -6.73 -3.48
CA SER A 75 12.15 -6.60 -2.25
C SER A 75 11.88 -5.25 -1.59
N ALA A 76 11.98 -4.17 -2.37
CA ALA A 76 11.75 -2.81 -1.95
C ALA A 76 10.31 -2.62 -1.45
N LEU A 77 9.30 -3.22 -2.07
CA LEU A 77 7.95 -3.21 -1.50
C LEU A 77 7.79 -4.04 -0.24
N LYS A 78 8.49 -5.17 -0.12
CA LYS A 78 8.52 -5.91 1.15
C LYS A 78 9.16 -5.07 2.25
N ASP A 79 10.24 -4.37 1.95
CA ASP A 79 10.98 -3.54 2.90
C ASP A 79 10.19 -2.28 3.26
N LEU A 80 9.52 -1.66 2.28
CA LEU A 80 8.65 -0.50 2.48
C LEU A 80 7.36 -0.87 3.22
N ALA A 81 6.73 -1.99 2.88
CA ALA A 81 5.59 -2.52 3.64
C ALA A 81 5.99 -2.87 5.08
N ARG A 82 7.19 -3.40 5.30
CA ARG A 82 7.74 -3.64 6.64
C ARG A 82 8.04 -2.35 7.40
N ALA A 83 8.45 -1.29 6.71
CA ALA A 83 8.77 0.01 7.31
C ALA A 83 7.54 0.90 7.56
N HIS A 84 6.43 0.71 6.82
CA HIS A 84 5.27 1.61 6.85
C HIS A 84 3.93 0.95 7.24
N LEU A 85 3.86 -0.37 7.35
CA LEU A 85 2.83 -0.99 8.19
C LEU A 85 3.27 -0.80 9.65
N ILE A 86 2.79 0.30 10.25
CA ILE A 86 2.68 0.44 11.70
C ILE A 86 2.31 -0.93 12.25
N GLU A 87 3.17 -1.49 13.10
CA GLU A 87 2.86 -2.65 13.92
C GLU A 87 1.44 -2.44 14.45
N ARG A 88 0.46 -3.15 13.87
CA ARG A 88 -0.85 -3.30 14.48
C ARG A 88 -0.52 -3.98 15.79
N GLY A 89 -0.34 -3.16 16.82
CA GLY A 89 0.01 -3.59 18.14
C GLY A 89 -0.91 -4.75 18.47
N THR A 90 -0.30 -5.85 18.89
CA THR A 90 -0.84 -6.74 19.90
C THR A 90 -1.96 -6.01 20.63
N THR A 91 -3.20 -6.41 20.39
CA THR A 91 -4.31 -5.96 21.22
C THR A 91 -3.88 -6.19 22.66
N PRO A 92 -3.80 -5.16 23.52
CA PRO A 92 -3.69 -5.47 24.93
C PRO A 92 -4.94 -6.27 25.26
N ASP A 93 -4.71 -7.49 25.73
CA ASP A 93 -5.70 -8.29 26.44
C ASP A 93 -6.35 -7.36 27.48
N LEU A 94 -7.54 -6.86 27.15
CA LEU A 94 -8.41 -6.21 28.10
C LEU A 94 -8.95 -7.34 28.95
N GLY A 95 -8.08 -7.79 29.86
CA GLY A 95 -8.38 -8.77 30.87
C GLY A 95 -9.69 -8.39 31.52
N GLU A 96 -10.59 -9.34 31.45
CA GLU A 96 -11.82 -9.42 32.21
C GLU A 96 -11.54 -9.02 33.67
N ARG A 97 -11.85 -7.75 33.99
CA ARG A 97 -11.87 -7.28 35.37
C ARG A 97 -13.26 -7.56 35.90
N ASP A 98 -13.31 -8.72 36.52
CA ASP A 98 -14.34 -9.21 37.41
C ASP A 98 -15.09 -8.11 38.15
N LYS A 99 -16.41 -8.30 38.16
CA LYS A 99 -17.33 -7.71 39.12
C LYS A 99 -16.94 -8.18 40.53
N ALA A 100 -16.28 -7.35 41.32
CA ALA A 100 -16.34 -7.45 42.78
C ALA A 100 -15.86 -6.18 43.48
N ALA A 101 -16.62 -5.80 44.51
CA ALA A 101 -16.25 -4.90 45.61
C ALA A 101 -16.18 -3.39 45.31
N PHE A 102 -17.35 -2.76 45.28
CA PHE A 102 -17.56 -1.61 46.17
C PHE A 102 -18.83 -1.88 46.99
N VAL A 103 -18.61 -2.45 48.19
CA VAL A 103 -19.51 -2.33 49.34
C VAL A 103 -18.86 -1.30 50.25
#